data_AF-A0AB39KE34-F1
#
_entry.id   AF-A0AB39KE34-F1
#
_cell.length_a   1.000
_cell.length_b   1.000
_cell.length_c   1.000
_cell.angle_alpha   90.00
_cell.angle_beta   90.00
_cell.angle_gamma   90.00
#
_symmetry.space_group_name_H-M   'P 1'
#
loop_
_entity.id
_entity.type
_entity.pdbx_description
1 polymer ?
#
loop_
_entity_poly.entity_id
_entity_poly.type
_entity_poly.pdbx_seq_one_letter_code
_entity_poly.pdbx_strand_id
1 'polypeptide(L)' 'MDICIGGILNGQKRKDNHNYFKVDSHYSEYGSEYSKEYFHLNGRIFSFWVSKEMNFIEAQKRVESYLVEV' A
#
# COMPACT_ATOMS: atom_id res chain seq x y z
N MET A 1 9.49 -6.68 -2.55
CA MET A 1 9.51 -5.22 -2.80
C MET A 1 8.08 -4.94 -3.15
N ASP A 2 7.37 -4.31 -2.22
CA ASP A 2 5.92 -4.37 -2.23
C ASP A 2 5.41 -2.99 -2.61
N ILE A 3 4.31 -2.94 -3.35
CA ILE A 3 3.76 -1.68 -3.86
C ILE A 3 2.99 -1.01 -2.72
N CYS A 4 3.19 0.30 -2.57
CA CYS A 4 2.42 1.14 -1.68
C CYS A 4 1.11 1.57 -2.32
N ILE A 5 0.04 1.55 -1.55
CA ILE A 5 -1.33 1.81 -1.98
C ILE A 5 -1.88 2.91 -1.08
N GLY A 6 -2.29 4.02 -1.70
CA GLY A 6 -2.73 5.22 -0.98
C GLY A 6 -1.59 6.02 -0.35
N GLY A 7 -1.94 7.16 0.25
CA GLY A 7 -1.00 8.10 0.87
C GLY A 7 0.08 8.64 -0.08
N ILE A 8 1.13 9.22 0.50
CA ILE A 8 2.26 9.87 -0.19
C ILE A 8 2.97 8.94 -1.18
N LEU A 9 3.14 7.66 -0.84
CA LEU A 9 3.88 6.69 -1.64
C LEU A 9 3.01 5.90 -2.63
N ASN A 10 1.76 6.27 -2.88
CA ASN A 10 0.86 5.50 -3.75
C ASN A 10 1.50 5.12 -5.10
N GLY A 11 1.52 3.83 -5.44
CA GLY A 11 2.15 3.25 -6.63
C GLY A 11 3.66 3.01 -6.54
N GLN A 12 4.33 3.49 -5.50
CA GLN A 12 5.77 3.31 -5.34
C GLN A 12 6.10 1.95 -4.69
N LYS A 13 7.22 1.35 -5.11
CA LYS A 13 7.72 0.11 -4.51
C LYS A 13 8.59 0.44 -3.31
N ARG A 14 8.36 -0.27 -2.20
CA ARG A 14 9.20 -0.18 -1.00
C ARG A 14 9.64 -1.56 -0.54
N LYS A 15 10.94 -1.69 -0.26
CA LYS A 15 11.47 -2.83 0.50
C LYS A 15 11.56 -2.40 1.95
N ASP A 16 10.75 -3.01 2.79
CA ASP A 16 10.82 -2.82 4.23
C ASP A 16 10.67 -4.18 4.90
N ASN A 17 11.45 -4.42 5.95
CA ASN A 17 11.42 -5.66 6.72
C ASN A 17 10.51 -5.55 7.95
N HIS A 18 9.99 -4.36 8.23
CA HIS A 18 9.02 -4.14 9.29
C HIS A 18 7.61 -4.53 8.82
N ASN A 19 6.63 -4.47 9.71
CA ASN A 19 5.20 -4.65 9.37
C ASN A 19 4.45 -3.32 9.25
N TYR A 20 5.14 -2.21 9.55
CA TYR A 20 4.58 -0.87 9.58
C TYR A 20 5.68 0.15 9.31
N PHE A 21 5.35 1.24 8.62
CA PHE A 21 6.23 2.39 8.52
C PHE A 21 5.42 3.69 8.37
N LYS A 22 6.06 4.82 8.71
CA LYS A 22 5.54 6.16 8.48
C LYS A 22 6.43 6.92 7.50
N VAL A 23 5.82 7.78 6.69
CA VAL A 23 6.50 8.72 5.81
C VAL A 23 5.97 10.10 6.11
N ASP A 24 6.86 10.97 6.59
CA ASP A 24 6.54 12.37 6.79
C ASP A 24 6.84 13.17 5.52
N SER A 25 5.97 14.11 5.17
CA SER A 25 6.22 15.06 4.11
C SER A 25 7.10 16.19 4.64
N HIS A 26 8.15 16.56 3.90
CA HIS A 26 8.94 17.76 4.21
C HIS A 26 8.18 19.06 3.89
N TYR A 27 7.12 18.97 3.07
CA TYR A 27 6.39 20.13 2.57
C TYR A 27 5.00 20.28 3.19
N SER A 28 4.61 19.40 4.11
CA SER A 28 3.33 19.45 4.80
C SER A 28 3.38 18.79 6.17
N GLU A 29 2.54 19.24 7.11
CA GLU A 29 2.34 18.53 8.39
C GLU A 29 1.67 17.16 8.23
N TYR A 30 1.21 16.84 7.01
CA TYR A 30 0.63 15.55 6.66
C TYR A 30 1.72 14.54 6.32
N GLY A 31 1.73 13.44 7.08
CA GLY A 31 2.51 12.24 6.80
C GLY A 31 1.57 11.04 6.62
N SER A 32 1.98 10.06 5.83
CA SER A 32 1.20 8.84 5.62
C SER A 32 1.81 7.66 6.38
N GLU A 33 0.93 6.90 7.02
CA GLU A 33 1.27 5.68 7.74
C GLU A 33 0.84 4.46 6.94
N TYR A 34 1.65 3.42 6.94
CA TYR A 34 1.41 2.21 6.17
C TYR A 34 1.53 0.97 7.02
N SER A 35 0.63 0.01 6.84
CA SER A 35 0.76 -1.36 7.33
C SER A 35 0.96 -2.34 6.17
N LYS A 36 1.60 -3.47 6.47
CA LYS A 36 1.74 -4.56 5.52
C LYS A 36 0.47 -5.40 5.53
N GLU A 37 -0.23 -5.42 4.41
CA GLU A 37 -1.48 -6.15 4.24
C GLU A 37 -1.34 -7.24 3.17
N TYR A 38 -2.12 -8.30 3.34
CA TYR A 38 -2.12 -9.47 2.46
C TYR A 38 -3.48 -9.64 1.81
N PHE A 39 -3.48 -9.76 0.49
CA PHE A 39 -4.68 -9.92 -0.31
C PHE A 39 -4.66 -11.26 -1.03
N HIS A 40 -5.79 -11.98 -0.97
CA HIS A 40 -6.00 -13.24 -1.66
C HIS A 40 -6.65 -12.93 -3.01
N LEU A 41 -5.90 -13.07 -4.11
CA LEU A 41 -6.37 -12.74 -5.45
C LEU A 41 -5.97 -13.85 -6.42
N ASN A 42 -6.93 -14.35 -7.20
CA ASN A 42 -6.75 -15.44 -8.17
C ASN A 42 -6.02 -16.67 -7.60
N GLY A 43 -6.32 -17.04 -6.35
CA GLY A 43 -5.71 -18.18 -5.66
C GLY A 43 -4.24 -17.96 -5.23
N ARG A 44 -3.72 -16.74 -5.35
CA ARG A 44 -2.39 -16.34 -4.89
C ARG A 44 -2.49 -15.30 -3.79
N ILE A 45 -1.50 -15.28 -2.91
CA ILE A 45 -1.39 -14.27 -1.85
C ILE A 45 -0.39 -13.21 -2.32
N PHE A 46 -0.82 -11.95 -2.29
CA PHE A 46 0.01 -10.80 -2.61
C PHE A 46 0.13 -9.89 -1.39
N SER A 47 1.32 -9.34 -1.15
CA SER A 47 1.55 -8.37 -0.09
C SER A 47 1.67 -6.96 -0.66
N PHE A 48 1.04 -6.01 0.03
CA PHE A 48 1.07 -4.59 -0.31
C PHE A 48 1.28 -3.76 0.95
N TRP A 49 1.81 -2.55 0.76
CA TRP A 49 1.83 -1.53 1.80
C TRP A 49 0.58 -0.68 1.66
N VAL A 50 -0.32 -0.72 2.62
CA VAL A 50 -1.60 0.01 2.53
C VAL A 50 -1.57 1.18 3.48
N SER A 51 -1.85 2.38 2.96
CA SER A 51 -1.98 3.58 3.81
C SER A 51 -3.13 3.40 4.77
N LYS A 52 -2.91 3.69 6.06
CA LYS A 52 -3.96 3.67 7.09
C LYS A 52 -5.08 4.68 6.84
N GLU A 53 -4.83 5.68 6.00
CA GLU A 53 -5.84 6.66 5.58
C GLU A 53 -6.83 6.07 4.58
N MET A 54 -6.49 4.93 3.96
CA MET A 54 -7.31 4.24 2.98
C MET A 54 -8.13 3.14 3.65
N ASN A 55 -9.43 3.07 3.32
CA ASN A 55 -10.26 1.98 3.80
C ASN A 55 -10.02 0.69 3.01
N PHE A 56 -10.43 -0.45 3.58
CA PHE A 56 -10.19 -1.77 2.99
C PHE A 56 -10.82 -1.94 1.59
N ILE A 57 -12.02 -1.39 1.36
CA ILE A 57 -12.74 -1.53 0.08
C ILE A 57 -12.00 -0.80 -1.04
N GLU A 58 -11.51 0.41 -0.75
CA GLU A 58 -10.68 1.19 -1.67
C GLU A 58 -9.35 0.48 -1.95
N ALA A 59 -8.71 -0.03 -0.90
CA ALA A 59 -7.46 -0.77 -1.02
C ALA A 59 -7.65 -2.00 -1.93
N GLN A 60 -8.71 -2.80 -1.72
CA GLN A 60 -8.99 -3.97 -2.53
C GLN A 60 -9.18 -3.63 -4.01
N LYS A 61 -10.02 -2.63 -4.34
CA LYS A 61 -10.21 -2.18 -5.72
C LYS A 61 -8.90 -1.76 -6.36
N ARG A 62 -8.04 -1.08 -5.60
CA ARG A 62 -6.75 -0.60 -6.09
C ARG A 62 -5.78 -1.75 -6.34
N VAL A 63 -5.73 -2.74 -5.43
CA VAL A 63 -4.94 -3.96 -5.63
C VAL A 63 -5.40 -4.71 -6.88
N GLU A 64 -6.70 -4.89 -7.05
CA GLU A 64 -7.26 -5.55 -8.24
C GLU A 64 -6.85 -4.82 -9.52
N SER A 65 -6.87 -3.47 -9.54
CA SER A 65 -6.42 -2.68 -10.70
C SER A 65 -4.96 -2.91 -11.08
N TYR A 66 -4.06 -3.09 -10.11
CA TYR A 66 -2.63 -3.33 -10.38
C TYR A 66 -2.35 -4.72 -10.99
N LEU A 67 -3.26 -5.68 -10.86
CA LEU A 67 -3.08 -7.05 -11.37
C LEU A 67 -3.77 -7.29 -12.71
N VAL A 68 -4.69 -6.41 -13.13
CA VAL A 68 -5.31 -6.45 -14.47
C VAL A 68 -4.36 -5.92 -15.54
N GLU A 69 -3.37 -5.09 -15.16
CA GLU A 69 -2.36 -4.53 -16.06
C GLU A 69 -1.12 -5.43 -16.26
N VAL A 70 -1.15 -6.69 -15.83
CA VAL A 70 -0.03 -7.65 -15.93
C VAL A 70 -0.34 -8.80 -16.87
#